data_AF-A0A958XRR8-F1
#
_entry.id   AF-A0A958XRR8-F1
#
_cell.length_a   1.000
_cell.length_b   1.000
_cell.length_c   1.000
_cell.angle_alpha   90.00
_cell.angle_beta   90.00
_cell.angle_gamma   90.00
#
_symmetry.space_group_name_H-M   'P 1'
#
loop_
_entity.id
_entity.type
_entity.pdbx_description
1 polymer ?
#
loop_
_entity_poly.entity_id
_entity_poly.type
_entity_poly.pdbx_seq_one_letter_code
_entity_poly.pdbx_strand_id
1 'polypeptide(L)'
;LMNSIYHSMLVFGWYALSVLVLGIGGPYFPTHPDMTPGINNLFFTINTIWLSAAQLLFIIGYLREKGEIEEREAQRLQDLNEAKSRLYTNITHEFRTPLTIILGMAEQLRQGKTAVLDAARLIRNNGRHLLKLVNQLLSLARLDSGQEPLHWTCTNAVGFLRYLVSSFQSIADQRQLSLVMQTSIDEICMDLDLEKWESIFG
;
A
#
# COMPACT_ATOMS: atom_id res chain seq x y z
N LEU A 1 -11.40 -13.06 10.20
CA LEU A 1 -11.73 -12.78 11.62
C LEU A 1 -13.03 -13.44 12.06
N MET A 2 -14.20 -13.09 11.48
CA MET A 2 -15.50 -13.61 11.93
C MET A 2 -15.60 -15.15 11.86
N ASN A 3 -15.13 -15.76 10.76
CA ASN A 3 -15.17 -17.22 10.58
C ASN A 3 -14.30 -18.02 11.57
N SER A 4 -13.23 -17.40 12.10
CA SER A 4 -12.30 -18.05 13.04
C SER A 4 -12.77 -17.92 14.50
N ILE A 5 -13.40 -16.80 14.87
CA ILE A 5 -14.05 -16.64 16.19
C ILE A 5 -15.19 -17.64 16.33
N TYR A 6 -15.97 -17.84 15.27
CA TYR A 6 -16.99 -18.91 15.22
C TYR A 6 -16.37 -20.29 15.44
N HIS A 7 -15.20 -20.57 14.85
CA HIS A 7 -14.54 -21.86 15.02
C HIS A 7 -14.03 -22.07 16.47
N SER A 8 -13.44 -21.05 17.09
CA SER A 8 -13.02 -21.10 18.49
C SER A 8 -14.20 -21.25 19.46
N MET A 9 -15.30 -20.51 19.22
CA MET A 9 -16.54 -20.67 19.99
C MET A 9 -17.19 -22.04 19.79
N LEU A 10 -17.12 -22.61 18.59
CA LEU A 10 -17.62 -23.95 18.30
C LEU A 10 -16.79 -25.04 19.00
N VAL A 11 -15.46 -24.92 19.00
CA VAL A 11 -14.57 -25.85 19.72
C VAL A 11 -14.80 -25.76 21.22
N PHE A 12 -14.94 -24.56 21.77
CA PHE A 12 -15.30 -24.36 23.18
C PHE A 12 -16.69 -24.91 23.50
N GLY A 13 -17.68 -24.68 22.63
CA GLY A 13 -19.03 -25.22 22.76
C GLY A 13 -19.06 -26.75 22.73
N TRP A 14 -18.26 -27.36 21.85
CA TRP A 14 -18.09 -28.81 21.78
C TRP A 14 -17.41 -29.38 23.01
N TYR A 15 -16.38 -28.70 23.53
CA TYR A 15 -15.72 -29.08 24.78
C TYR A 15 -16.67 -29.00 25.97
N ALA A 16 -17.37 -27.87 26.14
CA ALA A 16 -18.36 -27.67 27.18
C ALA A 16 -19.45 -28.75 27.11
N LEU A 17 -19.97 -29.04 25.91
CA LEU A 17 -20.94 -30.10 25.67
C LEU A 17 -20.38 -31.47 26.06
N SER A 18 -19.12 -31.78 25.70
CA SER A 18 -18.49 -33.06 26.05
C SER A 18 -18.35 -33.25 27.55
N VAL A 19 -17.95 -32.21 28.29
CA VAL A 19 -17.86 -32.22 29.76
C VAL A 19 -19.24 -32.36 30.39
N LEU A 20 -20.25 -31.70 29.83
CA LEU A 20 -21.64 -31.74 30.29
C LEU A 20 -22.27 -33.12 30.05
N VAL A 21 -22.04 -33.71 28.87
CA VAL A 21 -22.50 -35.06 28.51
C VAL A 21 -21.81 -36.11 29.36
N LEU A 22 -20.51 -35.99 29.61
CA LEU A 22 -19.79 -36.93 30.47
C LEU A 22 -20.16 -36.77 31.95
N GLY A 23 -20.38 -35.54 32.41
CA GLY A 23 -20.78 -35.25 33.79
C GLY A 23 -22.21 -35.66 34.13
N ILE A 24 -23.17 -35.41 33.22
CA ILE A 24 -24.59 -35.79 33.41
C ILE A 24 -24.83 -37.25 33.01
N GLY A 25 -24.17 -37.74 31.96
CA GLY A 25 -24.33 -39.09 31.44
C GLY A 25 -23.56 -40.16 32.23
N GLY A 26 -22.66 -39.77 33.13
CA GLY A 26 -21.86 -40.68 33.98
C GLY A 26 -22.64 -41.83 34.65
N PRO A 27 -23.87 -41.64 35.18
CA PRO A 27 -24.67 -42.72 35.76
C PRO A 27 -25.32 -43.65 34.73
N TYR A 28 -25.40 -43.22 33.47
CA TYR A 28 -26.12 -43.92 32.39
C TYR A 28 -25.20 -44.63 31.40
N PHE A 29 -23.89 -44.33 31.41
CA PHE A 29 -22.91 -45.05 30.60
C PHE A 29 -22.53 -46.38 31.27
N PRO A 30 -22.74 -47.53 30.62
CA PRO A 30 -22.36 -48.81 31.19
C PRO A 30 -20.83 -48.89 31.32
N THR A 31 -20.33 -48.94 32.56
CA THR A 31 -18.91 -49.14 32.84
C THR A 31 -18.54 -50.59 32.59
N HIS A 32 -17.41 -50.84 31.92
CA HIS A 32 -16.84 -52.19 31.82
C HIS A 32 -16.64 -52.77 33.25
N PRO A 33 -16.81 -54.08 33.49
CA PRO A 33 -16.68 -54.68 34.83
C PRO A 33 -15.38 -54.33 35.58
N ASP A 34 -14.31 -53.98 34.88
CA ASP A 34 -13.02 -53.58 35.45
C ASP A 34 -12.92 -52.08 35.83
N MET A 35 -13.90 -51.27 35.44
CA MET A 35 -13.95 -49.83 35.71
C MET A 35 -14.64 -49.57 37.05
N THR A 36 -13.87 -49.68 38.13
CA THR A 36 -14.32 -49.22 39.45
C THR A 36 -14.58 -47.70 39.44
N PRO A 37 -15.43 -47.16 40.34
CA PRO A 37 -15.72 -45.73 40.40
C PRO A 37 -14.48 -44.83 40.50
N GLY A 38 -13.42 -45.29 41.16
CA GLY A 38 -12.15 -44.56 41.27
C GLY A 38 -11.38 -44.46 39.96
N ILE A 39 -11.34 -45.55 39.17
CA ILE A 39 -10.68 -45.58 37.86
C ILE A 39 -11.40 -44.65 36.87
N ASN A 40 -12.73 -44.65 36.89
CA ASN A 40 -13.54 -43.77 36.05
C ASN A 40 -13.30 -42.29 36.37
N ASN A 41 -13.27 -41.92 37.66
CA ASN A 41 -13.01 -40.54 38.08
C ASN A 41 -11.58 -40.07 37.72
N LEU A 42 -10.59 -40.96 37.83
CA LEU A 42 -9.20 -40.63 37.44
C LEU A 42 -9.08 -40.37 35.94
N PHE A 43 -9.74 -41.19 35.10
CA PHE A 43 -9.75 -40.98 33.65
C PHE A 43 -10.40 -39.63 33.28
N PHE A 44 -11.53 -39.30 33.91
CA PHE A 44 -12.24 -38.04 33.69
C PHE A 44 -11.40 -36.81 34.09
N THR A 45 -10.76 -36.85 35.25
CA THR A 45 -9.90 -35.74 35.71
C THR A 45 -8.68 -35.54 34.80
N ILE A 46 -8.04 -36.61 34.32
CA ILE A 46 -6.93 -36.51 33.36
C ILE A 46 -7.41 -35.92 32.03
N ASN A 47 -8.55 -36.39 31.51
CA ASN A 47 -9.08 -35.93 30.23
C ASN A 47 -9.47 -34.44 30.27
N THR A 48 -10.11 -34.00 31.35
CA THR A 48 -10.50 -32.59 31.54
C THR A 48 -9.29 -31.67 31.70
N ILE A 49 -8.25 -32.08 32.43
CA ILE A 49 -6.99 -31.33 32.53
C ILE A 49 -6.32 -31.21 31.16
N TRP A 50 -6.23 -32.31 30.41
CA TRP A 50 -5.61 -32.31 29.09
C TRP A 50 -6.35 -31.40 28.10
N LEU A 51 -7.68 -31.48 28.04
CA LEU A 51 -8.51 -30.62 27.17
C LEU A 51 -8.39 -29.15 27.56
N SER A 52 -8.41 -28.83 28.85
CA SER A 52 -8.24 -27.46 29.35
C SER A 52 -6.88 -26.89 28.97
N ALA A 53 -5.81 -27.69 29.08
CA ALA A 53 -4.47 -27.30 28.67
C ALA A 53 -4.37 -27.06 27.16
N ALA A 54 -4.95 -27.95 26.35
CA ALA A 54 -4.97 -27.80 24.89
C ALA A 54 -5.71 -26.52 24.46
N GLN A 55 -6.85 -26.20 25.08
CA GLN A 55 -7.59 -24.98 24.81
C GLN A 55 -6.79 -23.72 25.19
N LEU A 56 -6.12 -23.74 26.34
CA LEU A 56 -5.31 -22.62 26.79
C LEU A 56 -4.13 -22.35 25.84
N LEU A 57 -3.46 -23.40 25.37
CA LEU A 57 -2.39 -23.27 24.36
C LEU A 57 -2.90 -22.69 23.05
N PHE A 58 -4.08 -23.12 22.59
CA PHE A 58 -4.72 -22.58 21.39
C PHE A 58 -5.01 -21.08 21.53
N ILE A 59 -5.59 -20.66 22.67
CA ILE A 59 -5.88 -19.24 22.94
C ILE A 59 -4.60 -18.40 22.96
N ILE A 60 -3.53 -18.89 23.61
CA ILE A 60 -2.24 -18.18 23.65
C ILE A 60 -1.66 -18.03 22.24
N GLY A 61 -1.68 -19.09 21.42
CA GLY A 61 -1.21 -19.04 20.04
C GLY A 61 -1.97 -18.02 19.21
N TYR A 62 -3.31 -18.01 19.33
CA TYR A 62 -4.17 -17.06 18.63
C TYR A 62 -3.93 -15.61 19.05
N LEU A 63 -3.77 -15.35 20.36
CA LEU A 63 -3.49 -14.00 20.86
C LEU A 63 -2.13 -13.47 20.36
N ARG A 64 -1.13 -14.33 20.25
CA ARG A 64 0.18 -13.96 19.67
C ARG A 64 0.07 -13.61 18.20
N GLU A 65 -0.58 -14.45 17.40
CA GLU A 65 -0.78 -14.19 15.97
C GLU A 65 -1.53 -12.87 15.74
N LYS A 66 -2.58 -12.62 16.53
CA LYS A 66 -3.34 -11.36 16.46
C LYS A 66 -2.47 -10.16 16.83
N GLY A 67 -1.66 -10.28 17.89
CA GLY A 67 -0.72 -9.23 18.29
C GLY A 67 0.31 -8.92 17.19
N GLU A 68 0.89 -9.93 16.55
CA GLU A 68 1.83 -9.74 15.45
C GLU A 68 1.18 -9.06 14.24
N ILE A 69 -0.08 -9.40 13.91
CA ILE A 69 -0.81 -8.76 12.82
C ILE A 69 -1.08 -7.29 13.16
N GLU A 70 -1.55 -7.01 14.37
CA GLU A 70 -1.83 -5.64 14.84
C GLU A 70 -0.55 -4.80 14.88
N GLU A 71 0.57 -5.34 15.35
CA GLU A 71 1.88 -4.67 15.33
C GLU A 71 2.35 -4.38 13.90
N ARG A 72 2.22 -5.34 12.98
CA ARG A 72 2.58 -5.14 11.57
C ARG A 72 1.69 -4.09 10.90
N GLU A 73 0.41 -4.07 11.21
CA GLU A 73 -0.53 -3.06 10.69
C GLU A 73 -0.21 -1.67 11.25
N ALA A 74 0.04 -1.57 12.56
CA ALA A 74 0.46 -0.33 13.21
C ALA A 74 1.78 0.19 12.62
N GLN A 75 2.78 -0.69 12.42
CA GLN A 75 4.04 -0.32 11.80
C GLN A 75 3.84 0.19 10.37
N ARG A 76 3.03 -0.51 9.56
CA ARG A 76 2.70 -0.05 8.19
C ARG A 76 2.03 1.31 8.19
N LEU A 77 1.07 1.54 9.09
CA LEU A 77 0.41 2.84 9.24
C LEU A 77 1.40 3.93 9.64
N GLN A 78 2.32 3.63 10.55
CA GLN A 78 3.38 4.56 10.94
C GLN A 78 4.30 4.88 9.75
N ASP A 79 4.77 3.86 9.03
CA ASP A 79 5.65 4.02 7.86
C ASP A 79 4.98 4.90 6.79
N LEU A 80 3.69 4.69 6.52
CA LEU A 80 2.90 5.50 5.60
C LEU A 80 2.79 6.96 6.09
N ASN A 81 2.53 7.17 7.39
CA ASN A 81 2.42 8.50 7.95
C ASN A 81 3.75 9.26 7.89
N GLU A 82 4.87 8.57 8.18
CA GLU A 82 6.21 9.14 8.03
C GLU A 82 6.53 9.46 6.57
N ALA A 83 6.20 8.58 5.63
CA ALA A 83 6.36 8.83 4.20
C ALA A 83 5.57 10.07 3.76
N LYS A 84 4.33 10.20 4.21
CA LYS A 84 3.48 11.38 3.97
C LYS A 84 4.08 12.65 4.56
N SER A 85 4.60 12.59 5.79
CA SER A 85 5.26 13.74 6.42
C SER A 85 6.53 14.15 5.66
N ARG A 86 7.37 13.20 5.26
CA ARG A 86 8.58 13.46 4.46
C ARG A 86 8.22 14.12 3.12
N LEU A 87 7.18 13.62 2.45
CA LEU A 87 6.68 14.21 1.22
C LEU A 87 6.27 15.68 1.40
N TYR A 88 5.46 16.00 2.41
CA TYR A 88 5.03 17.39 2.64
C TYR A 88 6.19 18.33 2.95
N THR A 89 7.16 17.87 3.75
CA THR A 89 8.38 18.63 4.03
C THR A 89 9.15 18.91 2.74
N ASN A 90 9.40 17.88 1.92
CA ASN A 90 10.13 18.01 0.67
C ASN A 90 9.43 18.98 -0.30
N ILE A 91 8.11 18.81 -0.49
CA ILE A 91 7.30 19.71 -1.32
C ILE A 91 7.41 21.16 -0.83
N THR A 92 7.29 21.40 0.47
CA THR A 92 7.40 22.75 1.03
C THR A 92 8.76 23.40 0.71
N HIS A 93 9.84 22.62 0.79
CA HIS A 93 11.17 23.10 0.43
C HIS A 93 11.29 23.38 -1.07
N GLU A 94 10.80 22.48 -1.92
CA GLU A 94 10.82 22.65 -3.37
C GLU A 94 9.98 23.85 -3.83
N PHE A 95 8.90 24.19 -3.13
CA PHE A 95 8.10 25.39 -3.40
C PHE A 95 8.81 26.68 -2.98
N ARG A 96 9.53 26.67 -1.85
CA ARG A 96 10.18 27.86 -1.30
C ARG A 96 11.20 28.45 -2.26
N THR A 97 12.00 27.62 -2.91
CA THR A 97 13.07 28.06 -3.82
C THR A 97 12.56 28.92 -4.99
N PRO A 98 11.67 28.44 -5.87
CA PRO A 98 11.15 29.23 -6.99
C PRO A 98 10.36 30.45 -6.50
N LEU A 99 9.62 30.34 -5.39
CA LEU A 99 8.89 31.47 -4.81
C LEU A 99 9.84 32.58 -4.34
N THR A 100 10.92 32.22 -3.65
CA THR A 100 11.94 33.17 -3.18
C THR A 100 12.62 33.87 -4.34
N ILE A 101 12.91 33.14 -5.43
CA ILE A 101 13.48 33.72 -6.66
C ILE A 101 12.48 34.71 -7.28
N ILE A 102 11.20 34.34 -7.42
CA ILE A 102 10.17 35.23 -7.97
C ILE A 102 10.06 36.53 -7.16
N LEU A 103 9.98 36.42 -5.84
CA LEU A 103 9.91 37.58 -4.94
C LEU A 103 11.18 38.44 -5.04
N GLY A 104 12.36 37.83 -5.09
CA GLY A 104 13.63 38.53 -5.27
C GLY A 104 13.72 39.29 -6.59
N MET A 105 13.32 38.67 -7.71
CA MET A 105 13.32 39.33 -9.02
C MET A 105 12.30 40.47 -9.08
N ALA A 106 11.13 40.30 -8.47
CA ALA A 106 10.11 41.34 -8.37
C ALA A 106 10.64 42.56 -7.58
N GLU A 107 11.37 42.33 -6.49
CA GLU A 107 11.96 43.42 -5.71
C GLU A 107 13.12 44.11 -6.44
N GLN A 108 13.96 43.36 -7.16
CA GLN A 108 15.01 43.95 -8.01
C GLN A 108 14.44 44.80 -9.14
N LEU A 109 13.35 44.36 -9.77
CA LEU A 109 12.61 45.13 -10.77
C LEU A 109 12.09 46.45 -10.18
N ARG A 110 11.46 46.39 -9.00
CA ARG A 110 10.95 47.56 -8.28
C ARG A 110 12.04 48.57 -7.97
N GLN A 111 13.24 48.10 -7.65
CA GLN A 111 14.41 48.93 -7.35
C GLN A 111 15.20 49.37 -8.59
N GLY A 112 14.81 48.96 -9.80
CA GLY A 112 15.55 49.26 -11.03
C GLY A 112 16.93 48.60 -11.12
N LYS A 113 17.17 47.52 -10.35
CA LYS A 113 18.48 46.86 -10.21
C LYS A 113 18.71 45.70 -11.18
N THR A 114 17.73 45.40 -12.03
CA THR A 114 17.81 44.29 -13.00
C THR A 114 17.06 44.65 -14.28
N ALA A 115 17.49 44.06 -15.40
CA ALA A 115 16.83 44.24 -16.67
C ALA A 115 15.44 43.58 -16.65
N VAL A 116 14.45 44.27 -17.22
CA VAL A 116 13.06 43.78 -17.23
C VAL A 116 12.95 42.40 -17.88
N LEU A 117 13.69 42.19 -18.96
CA LEU A 117 13.65 40.95 -19.73
C LEU A 117 14.19 39.75 -18.93
N ASP A 118 15.26 39.93 -18.15
CA ASP A 118 15.90 38.86 -17.39
C ASP A 118 15.05 38.47 -16.18
N ALA A 119 14.49 39.46 -15.48
CA ALA A 119 13.52 39.23 -14.43
C ALA A 119 12.26 38.51 -14.93
N ALA A 120 11.70 38.96 -16.07
CA ALA A 120 10.54 38.31 -16.66
C ALA A 120 10.81 36.84 -17.02
N ARG A 121 12.00 36.52 -17.57
CA ARG A 121 12.41 35.14 -17.87
C ARG A 121 12.49 34.27 -16.61
N LEU A 122 13.16 34.75 -15.57
CA LEU A 122 13.31 34.00 -14.31
C LEU A 122 11.98 33.81 -13.59
N ILE A 123 11.14 34.85 -13.52
CA ILE A 123 9.79 34.76 -12.94
C ILE A 123 8.96 33.72 -13.71
N ARG A 124 8.94 33.80 -15.04
CA ARG A 124 8.18 32.85 -15.88
C ARG A 124 8.64 31.41 -15.67
N ASN A 125 9.95 31.16 -15.68
CA ASN A 125 10.48 29.81 -15.56
C ASN A 125 10.17 29.20 -14.17
N ASN A 126 10.35 29.99 -13.10
CA ASN A 126 10.01 29.55 -11.74
C ASN A 126 8.49 29.38 -11.53
N GLY A 127 7.66 30.22 -12.17
CA GLY A 127 6.21 30.05 -12.19
C GLY A 127 5.76 28.76 -12.88
N ARG A 128 6.39 28.41 -14.02
CA ARG A 128 6.15 27.10 -14.68
C ARG A 128 6.59 25.93 -13.81
N HIS A 129 7.70 26.07 -13.08
CA HIS A 129 8.15 25.04 -12.15
C HIS A 129 7.16 24.84 -11.00
N LEU A 130 6.67 25.92 -10.38
CA LEU A 130 5.62 25.85 -9.36
C LEU A 130 4.34 25.18 -9.89
N LEU A 131 3.91 25.52 -11.11
CA LEU A 131 2.74 24.90 -11.73
C LEU A 131 2.92 23.38 -11.90
N LYS A 132 4.13 22.93 -12.29
CA LYS A 132 4.46 21.50 -12.37
C LYS A 132 4.33 20.82 -11.00
N LEU A 133 4.86 21.44 -9.95
CA LEU A 133 4.76 20.90 -8.59
C LEU A 133 3.31 20.82 -8.09
N VAL A 134 2.47 21.82 -8.39
CA VAL A 134 1.03 21.79 -8.08
C VAL A 134 0.31 20.65 -8.79
N ASN A 135 0.59 20.45 -10.08
CA ASN A 135 0.00 19.36 -10.85
C ASN A 135 0.42 17.98 -10.32
N GLN A 136 1.67 17.83 -9.87
CA GLN A 136 2.13 16.60 -9.22
C GLN A 136 1.36 16.32 -7.92
N LEU A 137 1.12 17.34 -7.09
CA LEU A 137 0.32 17.21 -5.87
C LEU A 137 -1.14 16.81 -6.19
N LEU A 138 -1.74 17.43 -7.21
CA LEU A 138 -3.11 17.11 -7.64
C LEU A 138 -3.22 15.67 -8.17
N SER A 139 -2.22 15.22 -8.93
CA SER A 139 -2.16 13.85 -9.45
C SER A 139 -2.06 12.83 -8.31
N LEU A 140 -1.23 13.12 -7.30
CA LEU A 140 -1.13 12.28 -6.11
C LEU A 140 -2.46 12.23 -5.32
N ALA A 141 -3.15 13.35 -5.16
CA ALA A 141 -4.46 13.38 -4.49
C ALA A 141 -5.54 12.59 -5.25
N ARG A 142 -5.47 12.58 -6.59
CA ARG A 142 -6.36 11.75 -7.43
C ARG A 142 -6.05 10.26 -7.29
N LEU A 143 -4.77 9.89 -7.22
CA LEU A 143 -4.34 8.52 -6.93
C LEU A 143 -4.82 8.05 -5.55
N ASP A 144 -4.62 8.86 -4.51
CA ASP A 144 -5.04 8.52 -3.13
C ASP A 144 -6.56 8.36 -2.98
N SER A 145 -7.35 9.12 -3.75
CA SER A 145 -8.81 9.03 -3.74
C SER A 145 -9.37 7.91 -4.62
N GLY A 146 -8.51 7.20 -5.37
CA GLY A 146 -8.93 6.18 -6.34
C GLY A 146 -9.73 6.76 -7.52
N GLN A 147 -9.68 8.08 -7.72
CA GLN A 147 -10.49 8.81 -8.72
C GLN A 147 -9.72 9.08 -10.02
N GLU A 148 -8.65 8.35 -10.30
CA GLU A 148 -7.95 8.47 -11.57
C GLU A 148 -8.42 7.37 -12.53
N PRO A 149 -9.49 7.62 -13.33
CA PRO A 149 -9.91 6.65 -14.33
C PRO A 149 -8.82 6.52 -15.39
N LEU A 150 -8.48 5.28 -15.75
CA LEU A 150 -7.63 5.00 -16.90
C LEU A 150 -8.42 5.35 -18.16
N HIS A 151 -7.86 6.23 -18.99
CA HIS A 151 -8.44 6.63 -20.26
C HIS A 151 -7.94 5.71 -21.37
N TRP A 152 -8.51 4.51 -21.40
CA TRP A 152 -8.19 3.49 -22.40
C TRP A 152 -8.54 3.97 -23.81
N THR A 153 -7.53 4.00 -24.67
CA THR A 153 -7.66 4.29 -26.10
C THR A 153 -7.02 3.15 -26.87
N CYS A 154 -7.79 2.50 -27.74
CA CYS A 154 -7.26 1.49 -28.65
C CYS A 154 -6.37 2.16 -29.69
N THR A 155 -5.07 1.87 -29.65
CA THR A 155 -4.07 2.54 -30.49
C THR A 155 -2.91 1.61 -30.83
N ASN A 156 -2.14 1.96 -31.87
CA ASN A 156 -0.91 1.24 -32.22
C ASN A 156 0.20 1.58 -31.21
N ALA A 157 0.44 0.69 -30.24
CA ALA A 157 1.44 0.90 -29.18
C ALA A 157 2.85 1.07 -29.73
N VAL A 158 3.22 0.28 -30.74
CA VAL A 158 4.54 0.34 -31.36
C VAL A 158 4.72 1.68 -32.07
N GLY A 159 3.69 2.16 -32.78
CA GLY A 159 3.69 3.47 -33.41
C GLY A 159 3.85 4.61 -32.40
N PHE A 160 3.11 4.55 -31.29
CA PHE A 160 3.19 5.56 -30.23
C PHE A 160 4.55 5.56 -29.51
N LEU A 161 5.09 4.39 -29.15
CA LEU A 161 6.43 4.28 -28.57
C LEU A 161 7.51 4.79 -29.53
N ARG A 162 7.39 4.53 -30.83
CA ARG A 162 8.33 5.04 -31.84
C ARG A 162 8.30 6.57 -31.91
N TYR A 163 7.11 7.16 -31.83
CA TYR A 163 6.94 8.61 -31.71
C TYR A 163 7.62 9.14 -30.44
N LEU A 164 7.36 8.54 -29.28
CA LEU A 164 8.00 8.94 -28.02
C LEU A 164 9.53 8.86 -28.11
N VAL A 165 10.09 7.73 -28.53
CA VAL A 165 11.55 7.56 -28.69
C VAL A 165 12.13 8.61 -29.65
N SER A 166 11.44 8.90 -30.77
CA SER A 166 11.90 9.91 -31.73
C SER A 166 11.97 11.32 -31.14
N SER A 167 11.09 11.65 -30.18
CA SER A 167 11.11 12.94 -29.48
C SER A 167 12.38 13.14 -28.64
N PHE A 168 13.00 12.05 -28.16
CA PHE A 168 14.26 12.08 -27.40
C PHE A 168 15.51 12.02 -28.28
N GLN A 169 15.37 11.74 -29.57
CA GLN A 169 16.52 11.56 -30.46
C GLN A 169 17.43 12.80 -30.46
N SER A 170 16.85 14.00 -30.53
CA SER A 170 17.63 15.24 -30.51
C SER A 170 18.44 15.42 -29.21
N ILE A 171 17.91 14.97 -28.07
CA ILE A 171 18.60 15.05 -26.78
C ILE A 171 19.71 13.99 -26.70
N ALA A 172 19.44 12.79 -27.22
CA ALA A 172 20.42 11.72 -27.30
C ALA A 172 21.62 12.13 -28.17
N ASP A 173 21.36 12.73 -29.33
CA ASP A 173 22.38 13.22 -30.26
C ASP A 173 23.25 14.31 -29.61
N GLN A 174 22.62 15.27 -28.91
CA GLN A 174 23.35 16.31 -28.15
C GLN A 174 24.26 15.72 -27.08
N ARG A 175 23.89 14.59 -26.49
CA ARG A 175 24.66 13.88 -25.46
C ARG A 175 25.56 12.78 -26.02
N GLN A 176 25.64 12.63 -27.34
CA GLN A 176 26.38 11.57 -28.03
C GLN A 176 25.99 10.15 -27.57
N LEU A 177 24.71 9.95 -27.28
CA LEU A 177 24.14 8.66 -26.88
C LEU A 177 23.44 7.99 -28.06
N SER A 178 23.68 6.69 -28.25
CA SER A 178 22.95 5.89 -29.25
C SER A 178 21.62 5.43 -28.67
N LEU A 179 20.52 6.02 -29.13
CA LEU A 179 19.16 5.61 -28.78
C LEU A 179 18.58 4.75 -29.91
N VAL A 180 18.24 3.49 -29.61
CA VAL A 180 17.70 2.53 -30.60
C VAL A 180 16.47 1.85 -30.00
N MET A 181 15.35 1.91 -30.72
CA MET A 181 14.17 1.10 -30.43
C MET A 181 14.24 -0.21 -31.22
N GLN A 182 14.23 -1.34 -30.50
CA GLN A 182 14.13 -2.66 -31.10
C GLN A 182 12.76 -3.26 -30.78
N THR A 183 12.08 -3.77 -31.80
CA THR A 183 10.81 -4.49 -31.66
C THR A 183 10.77 -5.64 -32.63
N SER A 184 10.23 -6.78 -32.21
CA SER A 184 9.95 -7.94 -33.07
C SER A 184 8.59 -7.85 -33.76
N ILE A 185 7.79 -6.83 -33.42
CA ILE A 185 6.42 -6.63 -33.88
C ILE A 185 6.32 -5.22 -34.48
N ASP A 186 5.78 -5.10 -35.70
CA ASP A 186 5.69 -3.83 -36.41
C ASP A 186 4.54 -2.95 -35.90
N GLU A 187 3.39 -3.56 -35.62
CA GLU A 187 2.21 -2.88 -35.07
C GLU A 187 1.50 -3.78 -34.06
N ILE A 188 1.04 -3.19 -32.96
CA ILE A 188 0.16 -3.87 -32.01
C ILE A 188 -0.94 -2.90 -31.60
N CYS A 189 -2.19 -3.23 -31.93
CA CYS A 189 -3.34 -2.46 -31.49
C CYS A 189 -3.72 -2.95 -30.10
N MET A 190 -3.61 -2.09 -29.10
CA MET A 190 -4.00 -2.41 -27.72
C MET A 190 -4.58 -1.19 -27.02
N ASP A 191 -5.35 -1.44 -25.98
CA ASP A 191 -5.91 -0.38 -25.16
C ASP A 191 -4.81 0.23 -24.27
N LEU A 192 -4.50 1.50 -24.50
CA LEU A 192 -3.49 2.27 -23.77
C LEU A 192 -4.07 3.57 -23.24
N ASP A 193 -3.61 3.98 -22.07
CA ASP A 193 -3.73 5.36 -21.62
C ASP A 193 -2.52 6.15 -22.13
N LEU A 194 -2.73 6.93 -23.19
CA LEU A 194 -1.67 7.66 -23.88
C LEU A 194 -0.99 8.69 -22.97
N GLU A 195 -1.75 9.41 -22.13
CA GLU A 195 -1.21 10.41 -21.21
C GLU A 195 -0.32 9.75 -20.15
N LYS A 196 -0.74 8.60 -19.62
CA LYS A 196 0.07 7.85 -18.65
C LYS A 196 1.35 7.31 -19.25
N TRP A 197 1.27 6.79 -20.47
CA TRP A 197 2.46 6.29 -21.16
C TRP A 197 3.44 7.41 -21.50
N GLU A 198 2.95 8.56 -21.98
CA GLU A 198 3.80 9.75 -22.18
C GLU A 198 4.42 10.23 -20.87
N SER A 199 3.71 10.17 -19.74
CA SER A 199 4.28 10.53 -18.43
C SER A 199 5.34 9.55 -17.91
N ILE A 200 5.30 8.27 -18.30
CA ILE A 200 6.24 7.24 -17.82
C ILE A 200 7.49 7.19 -18.70
N PHE A 201 7.30 7.32 -20.02
CA PHE A 201 8.36 7.19 -21.02
C PHE A 201 8.90 8.53 -21.53
N GLY A 202 8.19 9.64 -21.29
CA GLY A 202 8.58 11.00 -21.62
C GLY A 202 9.30 11.74 -20.49
#